data_AF-A0A858R5N0-F1
#
_entry.id   AF-A0A858R5N0-F1
#
_cell.length_a   1.000
_cell.length_b   1.000
_cell.length_c   1.000
_cell.angle_alpha   90.00
_cell.angle_beta   90.00
_cell.angle_gamma   90.00
#
_symmetry.space_group_name_H-M   'P 1'
#
loop_
_entity.id
_entity.type
_entity.pdbx_description
1 polymer ?
#
loop_
_entity_poly.entity_id
_entity_poly.type
_entity_poly.pdbx_seq_one_letter_code
_entity_poly.pdbx_strand_id
1 'polypeptide(L)' 'MRYILVLSLLLLAPLPAHAQQAEAREAARTGNCTPGKVEPVKRVTGRQATTVFKIACTGQKDVFVLVRCQDRTCTLLR' A
#
# COMPACT_ATOMS: atom_id res chain seq x y z
N MET A 1 -36.92 -23.31 2.04
CA MET A 1 -36.26 -22.22 2.81
C MET A 1 -34.86 -22.66 3.27
N ARG A 2 -33.90 -22.84 2.35
CA ARG A 2 -32.54 -23.30 2.71
C ARG A 2 -31.41 -22.75 1.81
N TYR A 3 -31.74 -21.95 0.79
CA TYR A 3 -30.79 -21.47 -0.23
C TYR A 3 -30.26 -20.05 0.00
N ILE A 4 -30.77 -19.32 1.01
CA ILE A 4 -30.44 -17.90 1.21
C ILE A 4 -29.07 -17.71 1.91
N LEU A 5 -28.52 -18.76 2.53
CA LEU A 5 -27.30 -18.66 3.34
C LEU A 5 -25.99 -18.80 2.56
N VAL A 6 -26.02 -19.07 1.25
CA VAL A 6 -24.80 -19.33 0.45
C VAL A 6 -24.34 -18.10 -0.35
N LEU A 7 -25.15 -17.05 -0.48
CA LEU A 7 -24.86 -15.94 -1.39
C LEU A 7 -23.97 -14.83 -0.80
N SER A 8 -23.68 -14.86 0.50
CA SER A 8 -23.07 -13.71 1.20
C SER A 8 -21.54 -13.70 1.25
N LEU A 9 -20.85 -14.74 0.77
CA LEU A 9 -19.40 -14.90 0.99
C LEU A 9 -18.48 -14.43 -0.15
N LEU A 10 -19.01 -13.86 -1.24
CA LEU A 10 -18.24 -13.60 -2.47
C LEU A 10 -17.57 -12.21 -2.59
N LEU A 11 -17.65 -11.34 -1.57
CA LEU A 11 -17.04 -10.00 -1.63
C LEU A 11 -15.73 -9.83 -0.85
N LEU A 12 -14.98 -10.90 -0.61
CA LEU A 12 -13.59 -10.76 -0.17
C LEU A 12 -12.67 -10.49 -1.38
N ALA A 13 -12.95 -9.43 -2.14
CA ALA A 13 -12.04 -8.96 -3.17
C ALA A 13 -10.79 -8.39 -2.50
N PRO A 14 -9.58 -8.91 -2.76
CA PRO A 14 -8.36 -8.29 -2.29
C PRO A 14 -8.29 -6.89 -2.87
N LEU A 15 -8.25 -5.88 -1.99
CA LEU A 15 -8.22 -4.48 -2.42
C LEU A 15 -7.09 -4.28 -3.43
N PRO A 16 -7.38 -3.65 -4.57
CA PRO A 16 -6.39 -3.51 -5.62
C PRO A 16 -5.23 -2.68 -5.10
N ALA A 17 -4.01 -3.10 -5.45
CA ALA A 17 -2.76 -2.45 -5.06
C ALA A 17 -2.64 -0.95 -5.43
N HIS A 18 -3.63 -0.39 -6.14
CA HIS A 18 -3.78 1.04 -6.38
C HIS A 18 -4.20 1.82 -5.12
N ALA A 19 -5.01 1.24 -4.24
CA ALA A 19 -5.34 1.87 -2.95
C ALA A 19 -4.06 2.07 -2.11
N GLN A 20 -3.20 1.05 -2.10
CA GLN A 20 -1.92 1.06 -1.39
C GLN A 20 -0.93 2.10 -1.92
N GLN A 21 -1.01 2.48 -3.20
CA GLN A 21 -0.19 3.57 -3.73
C GLN A 21 -0.61 4.94 -3.20
N ALA A 22 -1.91 5.19 -3.05
CA ALA A 22 -2.40 6.45 -2.48
C ALA A 22 -2.01 6.57 -1.00
N GLU A 23 -2.21 5.49 -0.24
CA GLU A 23 -1.84 5.41 1.17
C GLU A 23 -0.32 5.55 1.36
N ALA A 24 0.49 4.98 0.46
CA ALA A 24 1.93 5.14 0.49
C ALA A 24 2.40 6.58 0.19
N ARG A 25 1.73 7.27 -0.75
CA ARG A 25 2.00 8.69 -1.02
C ARG A 25 1.68 9.57 0.19
N GLU A 26 0.59 9.27 0.88
CA GLU A 26 0.19 10.02 2.07
C GLU A 26 1.19 9.82 3.21
N ALA A 27 1.62 8.58 3.47
CA ALA A 27 2.65 8.29 4.46
C ALA A 27 3.97 9.03 4.17
N ALA A 28 4.36 9.14 2.89
CA ALA A 28 5.52 9.94 2.50
C ALA A 28 5.34 11.43 2.81
N ARG A 29 4.16 12.02 2.56
CA ARG A 29 3.85 13.42 2.91
C ARG A 29 3.99 13.67 4.40
N THR A 30 3.51 12.75 5.24
CA THR A 30 3.67 12.83 6.70
C THR A 30 5.15 12.82 7.13
N GLY A 31 6.02 12.23 6.30
CA GLY A 31 7.47 12.20 6.49
C GLY A 31 8.23 13.43 5.96
N ASN A 32 7.56 14.55 5.67
CA ASN A 32 8.13 15.74 5.00
C ASN A 32 8.76 15.44 3.62
N CYS A 33 8.25 14.40 2.94
CA CYS A 33 8.67 14.04 1.59
C CYS A 33 7.55 14.36 0.61
N THR A 34 7.81 15.21 -0.39
CA THR A 34 6.87 15.43 -1.49
C THR A 34 6.92 14.23 -2.44
N PRO A 35 5.86 13.42 -2.57
CA PRO A 35 5.92 12.15 -3.29
C PRO A 35 6.04 12.37 -4.80
N GLY A 36 7.15 11.93 -5.39
CA GLY A 36 7.37 11.91 -6.84
C GLY A 36 7.03 10.56 -7.45
N LYS A 37 8.07 9.87 -7.95
CA LYS A 37 7.97 8.54 -8.53
C LYS A 37 7.75 7.50 -7.43
N VAL A 38 6.68 6.72 -7.56
CA VAL A 38 6.32 5.64 -6.63
C VAL A 38 6.57 4.31 -7.33
N GLU A 39 7.47 3.50 -6.78
CA GLU A 39 7.83 2.20 -7.34
C GLU A 39 7.62 1.09 -6.30
N PRO A 40 6.79 0.08 -6.58
CA PRO A 40 6.68 -1.08 -5.71
C PRO A 40 7.96 -1.91 -5.81
N VAL A 41 8.75 -1.96 -4.72
CA VAL A 41 10.02 -2.69 -4.69
C VAL A 41 9.87 -4.13 -4.19
N LYS A 42 8.84 -4.40 -3.38
CA LYS A 42 8.58 -5.74 -2.87
C LYS A 42 7.08 -5.94 -2.72
N ARG A 43 6.58 -7.08 -3.19
CA ARG A 43 5.26 -7.60 -2.81
C ARG A 43 5.43 -8.96 -2.18
N VAL A 44 4.86 -9.12 -1.01
CA VAL A 44 4.70 -10.39 -0.31
C VAL A 44 3.22 -10.73 -0.39
N THR A 45 2.91 -11.87 -1.00
CA THR A 45 1.55 -12.42 -1.08
C THR A 45 1.43 -13.60 -0.12
N GLY A 46 0.28 -13.76 0.54
CA GLY A 46 0.05 -14.82 1.54
C GLY A 46 -0.83 -14.35 2.70
N ARG A 47 -0.74 -15.03 3.86
CA ARG A 47 -1.49 -14.66 5.08
C ARG A 47 -1.18 -13.26 5.61
N GLN A 48 -0.02 -12.69 5.28
CA GLN A 48 0.38 -11.33 5.63
C GLN A 48 0.79 -10.57 4.37
N ALA A 49 -0.21 -10.22 3.56
CA ALA A 49 0.03 -9.49 2.33
C ALA A 49 0.67 -8.13 2.63
N THR A 50 1.89 -7.92 2.14
CA THR A 50 2.68 -6.72 2.39
C THR A 50 3.29 -6.20 1.11
N THR A 51 3.12 -4.91 0.82
CA THR A 51 3.75 -4.22 -0.30
C THR A 51 4.70 -3.17 0.23
N VAL A 52 5.95 -3.18 -0.21
CA VAL A 52 6.93 -2.12 0.06
C VAL A 52 7.04 -1.25 -1.18
N PHE A 53 6.84 0.05 -1.00
CA PHE A 53 7.00 1.08 -2.02
C PHE A 53 8.25 1.90 -1.74
N LYS A 54 9.03 2.17 -2.78
CA LYS A 54 10.07 3.19 -2.78
C LYS A 54 9.50 4.43 -3.43
N ILE A 55 9.53 5.54 -2.70
CA ILE A 55 9.00 6.82 -3.15
C ILE A 55 10.15 7.80 -3.23
N ALA A 56 10.44 8.29 -4.43
CA ALA A 56 11.42 9.35 -4.63
C ALA A 56 10.80 10.68 -4.19
N CYS A 57 11.48 11.42 -3.32
CA CYS A 57 11.03 12.74 -2.88
C CYS A 57 11.38 13.79 -3.95
N THR A 58 10.39 14.53 -4.43
CA THR A 58 10.67 15.66 -5.33
C THR A 58 11.26 16.82 -4.56
N GLY A 59 12.23 17.51 -5.18
CA GLY A 59 12.92 18.66 -4.57
C GLY A 59 14.13 18.30 -3.71
N GLN A 60 14.40 17.01 -3.45
CA GLN A 60 15.62 16.56 -2.79
C GLN A 60 16.34 15.51 -3.63
N LYS A 61 17.60 15.79 -3.97
CA LYS A 61 18.42 14.90 -4.81
C LYS A 61 18.75 13.63 -4.02
N ASP A 62 18.46 12.46 -4.61
CA ASP A 62 18.75 11.13 -4.05
C ASP A 62 18.03 10.78 -2.73
N VAL A 63 17.02 11.55 -2.32
CA VAL A 63 16.19 11.21 -1.14
C VAL A 63 15.02 10.33 -1.57
N PHE A 64 14.93 9.16 -0.96
CA PHE A 64 13.79 8.26 -1.12
C PHE A 64 13.31 7.76 0.24
N VAL A 65 12.01 7.56 0.36
CA VAL A 65 11.39 6.93 1.53
C VAL A 65 10.86 5.56 1.15
N LEU A 66 11.02 4.62 2.07
CA LEU A 66 10.42 3.30 1.94
C LEU A 66 9.11 3.29 2.73
N VAL A 67 8.03 2.88 2.11
CA VAL A 67 6.73 2.74 2.78
C VAL A 67 6.29 1.30 2.70
N ARG A 68 6.05 0.68 3.85
CA ARG A 68 5.50 -0.67 3.96
C ARG A 68 4.00 -0.59 4.20
N CYS A 69 3.23 -1.08 3.26
CA CYS A 69 1.79 -1.26 3.38
C CYS A 69 1.48 -2.74 3.66
N GLN A 70 0.88 -3.03 4.81
CA GLN A 70 0.35 -4.35 5.15
C GLN A 70 -1.17 -4.24 5.27
N ASP A 71 -1.88 -5.00 4.43
CA ASP A 71 -3.33 -4.91 4.27
C ASP A 71 -3.81 -3.47 4.01
N ARG A 72 -4.34 -2.79 5.05
CA ARG A 72 -4.88 -1.42 5.06
C ARG A 72 -3.96 -0.40 5.75
N THR A 73 -2.83 -0.83 6.29
CA THR A 73 -1.96 0.00 7.13
C THR A 73 -0.64 0.26 6.41
N CYS A 74 -0.32 1.53 6.17
CA CYS A 74 0.95 1.93 5.59
C CYS A 74 1.82 2.63 6.62
N THR A 75 3.08 2.20 6.73
CA THR A 75 4.07 2.73 7.67
C THR A 75 5.33 3.13 6.93
N LEU A 76 5.87 4.30 7.28
CA LEU A 76 7.13 4.77 6.74
C LEU A 76 8.27 4.00 7.41
N LEU A 77 9.01 3.22 6.63
CA LEU A 77 10.24 2.59 7.03
C LEU A 77 11.33 3.67 6.95
N ARG A 78 11.63 4.30 8.09
CA ARG A 78 12.77 5.23 8.21
C ARG A 78 14.09 4.46 8.19
#